data_AF-A0A535I4A5-F1
#
_entry.id   AF-A0A535I4A5-F1
#
_cell.length_a   1.000
_cell.length_b   1.000
_cell.length_c   1.000
_cell.angle_alpha   90.00
_cell.angle_beta   90.00
_cell.angle_gamma   90.00
#
_symmetry.space_group_name_H-M   'P 1'
#
loop_
_entity.id
_entity.type
_entity.pdbx_description
1 polymer ?
#
loop_
_entity_poly.entity_id
_entity_poly.type
_entity_poly.pdbx_seq_one_letter_code
_entity_poly.pdbx_strand_id
1 'polypeptide(L)'
;MPGRSPTFHGAGTTPDEDLMARLSHELDGLALDLAWSQWTELGVDSIVRRQEWRALDLEPLIIFTASRSSDSRLRAASLEWCIDNVRLASAFRLRNFASQASSKTQAAFGRYAATVKAHSGVSWPAHGDPYMLAPRLRPGRAPDLRRPALIQLRLRALVGVTARAEILKLMLANPDRPLTKSALAGRAAFTKGRVAQALELLTAAGFVAVHASANRPLYRLARPADLARSLEWLPADYPDWWPIFKVAETLIEYAHLTSGPPSARVSRAQAALSEIEPELRRLGIPGPPALEPRSVAAFEHWALEFLERQVEGRESTRLSPATYRIRRLASGVWEAFAAATDREARRLTGGKLANSADRVAQAIFADAVAAGAEVAVDDAAIQVVSREFAAEVLRQMGPGEERPIRQNSSGAGSRIGGGGTAPQPERHRSCKNEDFHPNSAQLTTLQAN
;
A
#
# COMPACT_ATOMS: atom_id res chain seq x y z
N MET A 1 58.17 -46.00 -11.52
CA MET A 1 57.62 -44.96 -10.62
C MET A 1 56.29 -44.49 -11.21
N PRO A 2 55.14 -44.94 -10.70
CA PRO A 2 53.84 -44.60 -11.26
C PRO A 2 53.35 -43.25 -10.74
N GLY A 3 52.71 -42.49 -11.64
CA GLY A 3 52.19 -41.15 -11.39
C GLY A 3 51.00 -41.13 -10.44
N ARG A 4 51.01 -40.14 -9.52
CA ARG A 4 49.86 -39.78 -8.69
C ARG A 4 48.99 -38.78 -9.45
N SER A 5 47.81 -39.21 -9.88
CA SER A 5 46.72 -38.33 -10.26
C SER A 5 46.16 -37.63 -8.99
N PRO A 6 45.88 -36.32 -9.03
CA PRO A 6 45.21 -35.65 -7.94
C PRO A 6 43.71 -35.97 -8.00
N THR A 7 43.22 -36.69 -6.98
CA THR A 7 41.79 -36.84 -6.72
C THR A 7 41.20 -35.48 -6.36
N PHE A 8 40.46 -34.88 -7.28
CA PHE A 8 39.50 -33.83 -6.97
C PHE A 8 38.41 -34.42 -6.07
N HIS A 9 38.46 -34.12 -4.77
CA HIS A 9 37.30 -34.25 -3.91
C HIS A 9 36.34 -33.11 -4.25
N GLY A 10 35.30 -33.42 -5.01
CA GLY A 10 34.12 -32.57 -5.07
C GLY A 10 33.54 -32.49 -3.65
N ALA A 11 33.63 -31.31 -3.04
CA ALA A 11 32.92 -31.02 -1.80
C ALA A 11 31.41 -31.15 -2.10
N GLY A 12 30.83 -32.29 -1.75
CA GLY A 12 29.38 -32.50 -1.85
C GLY A 12 28.71 -31.59 -0.83
N THR A 13 28.05 -30.54 -1.31
CA THR A 13 27.15 -29.70 -0.52
C THR A 13 26.18 -30.61 0.23
N THR A 14 26.10 -30.45 1.55
CA THR A 14 25.23 -31.32 2.35
C THR A 14 23.76 -31.03 2.04
N PRO A 15 22.84 -32.01 2.14
CA PRO A 15 21.42 -31.79 1.88
C PRO A 15 20.81 -30.64 2.71
N ASP A 16 21.34 -30.40 3.91
CA ASP A 16 20.95 -29.29 4.78
C ASP A 16 21.41 -27.93 4.21
N GLU A 17 22.61 -27.82 3.64
CA GLU A 17 23.10 -26.58 3.01
C GLU A 17 22.26 -26.20 1.77
N ASP A 18 21.84 -27.18 0.96
CA ASP A 18 20.97 -26.93 -0.20
C ASP A 18 19.57 -26.46 0.23
N LEU A 19 18.99 -27.06 1.29
CA LEU A 19 17.72 -26.61 1.85
C LEU A 19 17.79 -25.15 2.38
N MET A 20 18.91 -24.76 2.99
CA MET A 20 19.09 -23.41 3.54
C MET A 20 19.31 -22.35 2.46
N ALA A 21 20.06 -22.70 1.41
CA ALA A 21 20.18 -21.86 0.23
C ALA A 21 18.81 -21.61 -0.42
N ARG A 22 17.92 -22.62 -0.42
CA ARG A 22 16.54 -22.48 -0.90
C ARG A 22 15.69 -21.58 -0.01
N LEU A 23 15.69 -21.78 1.31
CA LEU A 23 14.87 -20.95 2.22
C LEU A 23 15.24 -19.47 2.13
N SER A 24 16.54 -19.15 2.18
CA SER A 24 17.00 -17.75 2.07
C SER A 24 16.62 -17.15 0.71
N HIS A 25 16.82 -17.90 -0.39
CA HIS A 25 16.44 -17.47 -1.73
C HIS A 25 14.93 -17.22 -1.87
N GLU A 26 14.09 -18.11 -1.34
CA GLU A 26 12.63 -17.98 -1.38
C GLU A 26 12.14 -16.78 -0.58
N LEU A 27 12.62 -16.60 0.66
CA LEU A 27 12.23 -15.46 1.50
C LEU A 27 12.71 -14.12 0.90
N ASP A 28 13.93 -14.07 0.35
CA ASP A 28 14.43 -12.88 -0.36
C ASP A 28 13.58 -12.59 -1.59
N GLY A 29 13.22 -13.60 -2.38
CA GLY A 29 12.36 -13.48 -3.55
C GLY A 29 10.98 -12.93 -3.20
N LEU A 30 10.33 -13.49 -2.17
CA LEU A 30 9.02 -13.01 -1.69
C LEU A 30 9.08 -11.58 -1.14
N ALA A 31 10.13 -11.26 -0.38
CA ALA A 31 10.34 -9.91 0.14
C ALA A 31 10.54 -8.89 -0.99
N LEU A 32 11.27 -9.28 -2.03
CA LEU A 32 11.50 -8.47 -3.22
C LEU A 32 10.22 -8.26 -4.03
N ASP A 33 9.42 -9.32 -4.23
CA ASP A 33 8.12 -9.27 -4.88
C ASP A 33 7.14 -8.37 -4.11
N LEU A 34 7.14 -8.44 -2.79
CA LEU A 34 6.32 -7.57 -1.93
C LEU A 34 6.71 -6.10 -2.15
N ALA A 35 8.00 -5.78 -2.11
CA ALA A 35 8.48 -4.42 -2.32
C ALA A 35 8.11 -3.91 -3.73
N TRP A 36 8.43 -4.68 -4.78
CA TRP A 36 8.06 -4.33 -6.16
C TRP A 36 6.58 -4.07 -6.30
N SER A 37 5.74 -4.96 -5.76
CA SER A 37 4.28 -4.83 -5.83
C SER A 37 3.77 -3.54 -5.21
N GLN A 38 4.34 -3.10 -4.08
CA GLN A 38 3.98 -1.83 -3.46
C GLN A 38 4.49 -0.60 -4.24
N TRP A 39 5.72 -0.66 -4.78
CA TRP A 39 6.26 0.41 -5.62
C TRP A 39 5.51 0.57 -6.94
N THR A 40 4.99 -0.51 -7.51
CA THR A 40 4.12 -0.45 -8.70
C THR A 40 2.86 0.38 -8.46
N GLU A 41 2.27 0.28 -7.27
CA GLU A 41 1.11 1.12 -6.92
C GLU A 41 1.47 2.60 -6.83
N LEU A 42 2.72 2.93 -6.49
CA LEU A 42 3.27 4.29 -6.52
C LEU A 42 3.60 4.78 -7.93
N GLY A 43 3.41 3.94 -8.96
CA GLY A 43 3.64 4.29 -10.36
C GLY A 43 5.06 4.01 -10.85
N VAL A 44 5.83 3.20 -10.11
CA VAL A 44 7.10 2.66 -10.61
C VAL A 44 6.81 1.55 -11.61
N ASP A 45 7.44 1.59 -12.78
CA ASP A 45 7.20 0.62 -13.84
C ASP A 45 7.66 -0.79 -13.44
N SER A 46 6.70 -1.70 -13.32
CA SER A 46 6.92 -3.12 -13.06
C SER A 46 5.70 -3.93 -13.48
N ILE A 47 5.91 -5.21 -13.77
CA ILE A 47 4.86 -6.17 -14.13
C ILE A 47 4.11 -6.72 -12.90
N VAL A 48 4.66 -6.53 -11.69
CA VAL A 48 4.07 -7.08 -10.46
C VAL A 48 3.15 -6.05 -9.82
N ARG A 49 1.84 -6.32 -9.84
CA ARG A 49 0.83 -5.47 -9.20
C ARG A 49 -0.17 -6.33 -8.42
N ARG A 50 -0.01 -6.41 -7.10
CA ARG A 50 -0.84 -7.26 -6.20
C ARG A 50 -1.42 -6.51 -4.99
N GLN A 51 -1.16 -5.20 -4.85
CA GLN A 51 -1.52 -4.43 -3.64
C GLN A 51 -2.55 -3.33 -3.89
N GLU A 52 -3.25 -3.34 -5.03
CA GLU A 52 -4.18 -2.28 -5.47
C GLU A 52 -5.21 -1.86 -4.41
N TRP A 53 -5.70 -2.81 -3.63
CA TRP A 53 -6.74 -2.60 -2.62
C TRP A 53 -6.23 -2.59 -1.18
N ARG A 54 -4.91 -2.57 -0.96
CA ARG A 54 -4.31 -2.54 0.38
C ARG A 54 -3.63 -1.19 0.59
N ALA A 55 -4.02 -0.50 1.67
CA ALA A 55 -3.45 0.81 1.99
C ALA A 55 -1.93 0.69 2.13
N LEU A 56 -1.18 1.54 1.44
CA LEU A 56 0.27 1.60 1.56
C LEU A 56 0.73 2.48 2.72
N ASP A 57 1.95 2.21 3.16
CA ASP A 57 2.66 3.09 4.08
C ASP A 57 4.07 3.40 3.53
N LEU A 58 4.25 4.63 3.06
CA LEU A 58 5.42 5.05 2.30
C LEU A 58 6.72 4.96 3.10
N GLU A 59 6.75 5.44 4.35
CA GLU A 59 8.01 5.46 5.11
C GLU A 59 8.51 4.08 5.53
N PRO A 60 7.66 3.17 6.06
CA PRO A 60 8.04 1.77 6.25
C PRO A 60 8.53 1.12 4.95
N LEU A 61 7.86 1.37 3.82
CA LEU A 61 8.27 0.81 2.52
C LEU A 61 9.65 1.31 2.08
N ILE A 62 9.94 2.60 2.24
CA ILE A 62 11.26 3.18 1.95
C ILE A 62 12.35 2.50 2.77
N ILE A 63 12.13 2.35 4.08
CA ILE A 63 13.12 1.76 5.00
C ILE A 63 13.34 0.28 4.67
N PHE A 64 12.26 -0.47 4.47
CA PHE A 64 12.33 -1.88 4.07
C PHE A 64 13.04 -2.05 2.71
N THR A 65 12.77 -1.18 1.75
CA THR A 65 13.42 -1.23 0.44
C THR A 65 14.91 -0.93 0.53
N ALA A 66 15.30 0.00 1.41
CA ALA A 66 16.72 0.32 1.62
C ALA A 66 17.52 -0.89 2.11
N SER A 67 16.95 -1.73 2.98
CA SER A 67 17.61 -2.95 3.48
C SER A 67 17.69 -4.07 2.42
N ARG A 68 17.00 -3.94 1.29
CA ARG A 68 17.04 -4.84 0.11
C ARG A 68 17.96 -4.34 -1.01
N SER A 69 19.02 -3.61 -0.65
CA SER A 69 19.99 -3.02 -1.59
C SER A 69 20.79 -4.02 -2.46
N SER A 70 20.52 -5.33 -2.42
CA SER A 70 21.07 -6.28 -3.39
C SER A 70 20.42 -6.13 -4.78
N ASP A 71 19.12 -5.81 -4.86
CA ASP A 71 18.45 -5.53 -6.13
C ASP A 71 18.75 -4.08 -6.57
N SER A 72 19.59 -3.95 -7.61
CA SER A 72 19.98 -2.67 -8.19
C SER A 72 18.85 -1.95 -8.92
N ARG A 73 17.94 -2.70 -9.54
CA ARG A 73 16.81 -2.16 -10.30
C ARG A 73 15.78 -1.55 -9.37
N LEU A 74 15.39 -2.27 -8.32
CA LEU A 74 14.44 -1.81 -7.32
C LEU A 74 14.98 -0.57 -6.64
N ARG A 75 16.24 -0.63 -6.17
CA ARG A 75 16.90 0.50 -5.51
C ARG A 75 16.94 1.74 -6.40
N ALA A 76 17.35 1.59 -7.67
CA ALA A 76 17.42 2.72 -8.59
C ALA A 76 16.02 3.34 -8.80
N ALA A 77 15.03 2.52 -9.13
CA ALA A 77 13.67 2.97 -9.40
C ALA A 77 13.00 3.61 -8.18
N SER A 78 13.18 3.03 -6.99
CA SER A 78 12.63 3.56 -5.75
C SER A 78 13.33 4.85 -5.32
N LEU A 79 14.65 4.97 -5.51
CA LEU A 79 15.40 6.22 -5.25
C LEU A 79 14.95 7.32 -6.21
N GLU A 80 14.78 6.98 -7.49
CA GLU A 80 14.29 7.91 -8.50
C GLU A 80 12.95 8.51 -8.10
N TRP A 81 11.99 7.63 -7.79
CA TRP A 81 10.67 8.01 -7.30
C TRP A 81 10.76 8.89 -6.05
N CYS A 82 11.60 8.53 -5.07
CA CYS A 82 11.74 9.26 -3.81
C CYS A 82 12.25 10.68 -3.99
N ILE A 83 13.18 10.90 -4.92
CA ILE A 83 13.73 12.23 -5.20
C ILE A 83 12.66 13.11 -5.87
N ASP A 84 11.90 12.56 -6.83
CA ASP A 84 10.88 13.32 -7.56
C ASP A 84 9.62 13.62 -6.72
N ASN A 85 9.35 12.73 -5.76
CA ASN A 85 8.18 12.80 -4.89
C ASN A 85 8.54 13.05 -3.43
N VAL A 86 9.72 13.64 -3.17
CA VAL A 86 10.27 13.81 -1.81
C VAL A 86 9.31 14.56 -0.86
N ARG A 87 8.51 15.48 -1.41
CA ARG A 87 7.49 16.25 -0.68
C ARG A 87 6.35 15.40 -0.13
N LEU A 88 6.15 14.19 -0.64
CA LEU A 88 5.12 13.27 -0.17
C LEU A 88 5.59 12.45 1.03
N ALA A 89 6.91 12.39 1.30
CA ALA A 89 7.48 11.63 2.41
C ALA A 89 7.62 12.48 3.69
N SER A 90 7.37 11.86 4.84
CA SER A 90 7.53 12.48 6.15
C SER A 90 8.90 12.19 6.73
N ALA A 91 9.80 13.18 6.71
CA ALA A 91 11.11 13.09 7.38
C ALA A 91 10.99 12.74 8.88
N PHE A 92 9.89 13.13 9.54
CA PHE A 92 9.64 12.80 10.93
C PHE A 92 9.36 11.30 11.12
N ARG A 93 8.48 10.72 10.29
CA ARG A 93 8.15 9.30 10.37
C ARG A 93 9.33 8.43 9.95
N LEU A 94 10.06 8.83 8.89
CA LEU A 94 11.30 8.18 8.48
C LEU A 94 12.27 8.05 9.67
N ARG A 95 12.46 9.12 10.45
CA ARG A 95 13.36 9.12 11.61
C ARG A 95 12.91 8.12 12.66
N ASN A 96 11.62 8.14 13.00
CA ASN A 96 11.08 7.33 14.08
C ASN A 96 11.00 5.84 13.72
N PHE A 97 10.74 5.51 12.46
CA PHE A 97 10.80 4.13 11.99
C PHE A 97 12.25 3.66 11.88
N ALA A 98 13.14 4.47 11.30
CA ALA A 98 14.55 4.13 11.20
C ALA A 98 15.19 3.86 12.57
N SER A 99 14.88 4.68 13.59
CA SER A 99 15.39 4.46 14.96
C SER A 99 14.91 3.16 15.61
N GLN A 100 13.87 2.52 15.05
CA GLN A 100 13.34 1.24 15.52
C GLN A 100 13.79 0.05 14.65
N ALA A 101 14.50 0.31 13.55
CA ALA A 101 15.02 -0.72 12.65
C ALA A 101 16.32 -1.34 13.20
N SER A 102 16.72 -2.50 12.68
CA SER A 102 18.02 -3.09 13.00
C SER A 102 19.18 -2.18 12.56
N SER A 103 20.36 -2.34 13.16
CA SER A 103 21.55 -1.55 12.78
C SER A 103 21.91 -1.68 11.31
N LYS A 104 21.71 -2.88 10.73
CA LYS A 104 21.92 -3.14 9.30
C LYS A 104 20.94 -2.33 8.44
N THR A 105 19.65 -2.35 8.78
CA THR A 105 18.62 -1.56 8.08
C THR A 105 18.85 -0.06 8.25
N GLN A 106 19.26 0.40 9.43
CA GLN A 106 19.63 1.79 9.69
C GLN A 106 20.79 2.27 8.79
N ALA A 107 21.86 1.47 8.68
CA ALA A 107 23.00 1.79 7.82
C ALA A 107 22.60 1.84 6.34
N ALA A 108 21.80 0.87 5.88
CA ALA A 108 21.30 0.82 4.51
C ALA A 108 20.40 2.02 4.19
N PHE A 109 19.51 2.39 5.12
CA PHE A 109 18.68 3.59 5.03
C PHE A 109 19.50 4.88 5.05
N GLY A 110 20.60 4.94 5.82
CA GLY A 110 21.52 6.09 5.83
C GLY A 110 22.07 6.44 4.45
N ARG A 111 22.53 5.43 3.69
CA ARG A 111 22.97 5.60 2.29
C ARG A 111 21.81 6.04 1.37
N TYR A 112 20.63 5.46 1.58
CA TYR A 112 19.43 5.80 0.82
C TYR A 112 19.02 7.26 1.03
N ALA A 113 18.96 7.71 2.29
CA ALA A 113 18.65 9.08 2.68
C ALA A 113 19.71 10.08 2.19
N ALA A 114 21.00 9.74 2.27
CA ALA A 114 22.08 10.56 1.74
C ALA A 114 21.97 10.76 0.22
N THR A 115 21.56 9.71 -0.50
CA THR A 115 21.32 9.78 -1.96
C THR A 115 20.16 10.72 -2.27
N VAL A 116 19.03 10.58 -1.58
CA VAL A 116 17.88 11.50 -1.77
C VAL A 116 18.28 12.94 -1.46
N LYS A 117 19.04 13.17 -0.38
CA LYS A 117 19.54 14.51 -0.01
C LYS A 117 20.43 15.11 -1.11
N ALA A 118 21.37 14.33 -1.65
CA ALA A 118 22.29 14.78 -2.69
C ALA A 118 21.57 15.24 -3.98
N HIS A 119 20.43 14.63 -4.31
CA HIS A 119 19.72 14.89 -5.57
C HIS A 119 18.46 15.76 -5.44
N SER A 120 17.84 15.85 -4.26
CA SER A 120 16.60 16.64 -4.04
C SER A 120 16.82 17.91 -3.22
N GLY A 121 17.96 18.03 -2.54
CA GLY A 121 18.22 19.11 -1.56
C GLY A 121 17.46 18.97 -0.23
N VAL A 122 16.53 18.02 -0.11
CA VAL A 122 15.77 17.79 1.13
C VAL A 122 16.57 16.88 2.06
N SER A 123 16.78 17.33 3.30
CA SER A 123 17.48 16.52 4.31
C SER A 123 16.54 15.51 4.95
N TRP A 124 16.60 14.26 4.49
CA TRP A 124 16.04 13.12 5.20
C TRP A 124 16.87 12.82 6.47
N PRO A 125 16.27 12.16 7.48
CA PRO A 125 17.00 11.72 8.65
C PRO A 125 18.01 10.62 8.28
N ALA A 126 19.11 10.54 9.04
CA ALA A 126 20.27 9.67 8.83
C ALA A 126 21.34 10.23 7.88
N HIS A 127 22.55 9.68 8.03
CA HIS A 127 23.76 10.04 7.32
C HIS A 127 24.42 8.78 6.76
N GLY A 128 25.14 8.92 5.65
CA GLY A 128 25.86 7.84 5.00
C GLY A 128 26.40 8.29 3.65
N ASP A 129 27.10 7.41 2.97
CA ASP A 129 27.63 7.70 1.64
C ASP A 129 26.55 7.47 0.57
N PRO A 130 26.28 8.47 -0.28
CA PRO A 130 25.26 8.35 -1.32
C PRO A 130 25.64 7.28 -2.35
N TYR A 131 24.62 6.64 -2.93
CA TYR A 131 24.80 5.79 -4.10
C TYR A 131 25.13 6.65 -5.31
N MET A 132 26.02 6.16 -6.17
CA MET A 132 26.18 6.71 -7.52
C MET A 132 24.95 6.31 -8.33
N LEU A 133 24.11 7.29 -8.66
CA LEU A 133 22.99 7.12 -9.59
C LEU A 133 23.43 7.48 -10.99
N ALA A 134 22.97 6.71 -11.98
CA ALA A 134 23.12 7.08 -13.37
C ALA A 134 22.44 8.44 -13.63
N PRO A 135 22.95 9.25 -14.58
CA PRO A 135 22.31 10.49 -14.97
C PRO A 135 20.85 10.25 -15.36
N ARG A 136 19.94 11.02 -14.77
CA ARG A 136 18.50 10.93 -15.04
C ARG A 136 18.21 11.46 -16.43
N LEU A 137 17.57 10.65 -17.26
CA LEU A 137 17.13 11.09 -18.58
C LEU A 137 15.84 11.92 -18.52
N ARG A 138 14.95 11.66 -17.54
CA ARG A 138 13.69 12.38 -17.36
C ARG A 138 13.27 12.43 -15.88
N PRO A 139 12.57 13.50 -15.43
CA PRO A 139 11.87 13.49 -14.16
C PRO A 139 10.84 12.35 -14.13
N GLY A 140 10.76 11.63 -13.01
CA GLY A 140 9.79 10.59 -12.79
C GLY A 140 8.35 11.11 -12.76
N ARG A 141 7.42 10.22 -13.06
CA ARG A 141 5.98 10.52 -13.09
C ARG A 141 5.43 10.64 -11.67
N ALA A 142 4.60 11.65 -11.41
CA ALA A 142 3.87 11.75 -10.16
C ALA A 142 2.89 10.56 -10.01
N PRO A 143 2.71 10.02 -8.79
CA PRO A 143 1.78 8.91 -8.57
C PRO A 143 0.33 9.33 -8.88
N ASP A 144 -0.45 8.43 -9.48
CA ASP A 144 -1.91 8.63 -9.61
C ASP A 144 -2.58 8.41 -8.24
N LEU A 145 -2.79 9.51 -7.51
CA LEU A 145 -3.33 9.48 -6.16
C LEU A 145 -4.73 8.87 -6.07
N ARG A 146 -5.47 8.73 -7.17
CA ARG A 146 -6.82 8.11 -7.18
C ARG A 146 -6.79 6.62 -6.88
N ARG A 147 -5.62 5.98 -6.95
CA ARG A 147 -5.46 4.55 -6.63
C ARG A 147 -5.86 4.27 -5.16
N PRO A 148 -6.67 3.22 -4.89
CA PRO A 148 -7.13 2.91 -3.53
C PRO A 148 -5.98 2.74 -2.53
N ALA A 149 -4.94 2.00 -2.91
CA ALA A 149 -3.71 1.79 -2.14
C ALA A 149 -3.05 3.08 -1.65
N LEU A 150 -3.20 4.19 -2.37
CA LEU A 150 -2.53 5.47 -2.08
C LEU A 150 -3.30 6.40 -1.16
N ILE A 151 -4.20 5.85 -0.32
CA ILE A 151 -5.00 6.64 0.64
C ILE A 151 -4.15 7.53 1.55
N GLN A 152 -2.96 7.07 1.95
CA GLN A 152 -2.03 7.87 2.74
C GLN A 152 -1.61 9.14 1.99
N LEU A 153 -1.24 9.00 0.71
CA LEU A 153 -0.74 10.12 -0.09
C LEU A 153 -1.86 11.10 -0.43
N ARG A 154 -3.09 10.61 -0.67
CA ARG A 154 -4.29 11.45 -0.80
C ARG A 154 -4.55 12.26 0.47
N LEU A 155 -4.55 11.62 1.63
CA LEU A 155 -4.72 12.33 2.91
C LEU A 155 -3.63 13.37 3.13
N ARG A 156 -2.39 13.08 2.74
CA ARG A 156 -1.29 14.06 2.80
C ARG A 156 -1.46 15.21 1.82
N ALA A 157 -2.02 14.97 0.64
CA ALA A 157 -2.37 16.04 -0.30
C ALA A 157 -3.48 16.94 0.28
N LEU A 158 -4.42 16.38 1.05
CA LEU A 158 -5.54 17.12 1.64
C LEU A 158 -5.16 17.92 2.90
N VAL A 159 -4.46 17.29 3.86
CA VAL A 159 -4.19 17.89 5.19
C VAL A 159 -2.70 18.10 5.50
N GLY A 160 -1.86 17.93 4.49
CA GLY A 160 -0.40 18.03 4.56
C GLY A 160 0.27 16.76 5.11
N VAL A 161 1.59 16.68 4.94
CA VAL A 161 2.45 15.60 5.47
C VAL A 161 2.64 15.74 6.98
N THR A 162 1.57 15.46 7.73
CA THR A 162 1.47 15.72 9.17
C THR A 162 0.84 14.54 9.92
N ALA A 163 0.86 14.59 11.26
CA ALA A 163 0.20 13.60 12.09
C ALA A 163 -1.33 13.50 11.81
N ARG A 164 -1.96 14.57 11.31
CA ARG A 164 -3.39 14.57 10.96
C ARG A 164 -3.71 13.54 9.87
N ALA A 165 -2.91 13.52 8.79
CA ALA A 165 -3.11 12.58 7.69
C ALA A 165 -3.01 11.12 8.18
N GLU A 166 -2.02 10.82 9.02
CA GLU A 166 -1.82 9.45 9.53
C GLU A 166 -2.90 9.04 10.53
N ILE A 167 -3.37 9.97 11.39
CA ILE A 167 -4.47 9.70 12.31
C ILE A 167 -5.76 9.39 11.54
N LEU A 168 -6.08 10.18 10.51
CA LEU A 168 -7.25 9.94 9.67
C LEU A 168 -7.14 8.58 8.97
N LYS A 169 -5.97 8.23 8.41
CA LYS A 169 -5.72 6.90 7.82
C LYS A 169 -5.98 5.78 8.81
N LEU A 170 -5.43 5.90 10.03
CA LEU A 170 -5.56 4.87 11.07
C LEU A 170 -7.00 4.71 11.57
N MET A 171 -7.77 5.80 11.64
CA MET A 171 -9.18 5.71 12.03
C MET A 171 -10.06 5.22 10.89
N LEU A 172 -9.77 5.57 9.63
CA LEU A 172 -10.49 5.02 8.46
C LEU A 172 -10.37 3.49 8.35
N ALA A 173 -9.26 2.93 8.82
CA ALA A 173 -9.07 1.48 8.87
C ALA A 173 -10.13 0.77 9.73
N ASN A 174 -10.60 1.39 10.80
CA ASN A 174 -11.63 0.85 11.69
C ASN A 174 -12.45 2.01 12.29
N PRO A 175 -13.40 2.59 11.54
CA PRO A 175 -14.08 3.84 11.89
C PRO A 175 -14.80 3.80 13.23
N ASP A 176 -15.36 2.64 13.56
CA ASP A 176 -16.16 2.43 14.77
C ASP A 176 -15.31 2.13 16.00
N ARG A 177 -14.02 1.85 15.84
CA ARG A 177 -13.13 1.46 16.95
C ARG A 177 -12.48 2.70 17.56
N PRO A 178 -12.81 3.08 18.82
CA PRO A 178 -12.13 4.18 19.47
C PRO A 178 -10.67 3.83 19.78
N LEU A 179 -9.78 4.80 19.60
CA LEU A 179 -8.34 4.64 19.82
C LEU A 179 -7.85 5.61 20.90
N THR A 180 -6.88 5.16 21.69
CA THR A 180 -6.19 6.05 22.62
C THR A 180 -5.16 6.89 21.87
N LYS A 181 -4.83 8.07 22.42
CA LYS A 181 -3.71 8.90 21.94
C LYS A 181 -2.39 8.12 21.84
N SER A 182 -2.11 7.23 22.80
CA SER A 182 -0.88 6.44 22.81
C SER A 182 -0.84 5.40 21.68
N ALA A 183 -1.98 4.76 21.39
CA ALA A 183 -2.10 3.83 20.27
C ALA A 183 -1.88 4.55 18.93
N LEU A 184 -2.46 5.75 18.78
CA LEU A 184 -2.26 6.59 17.59
C LEU A 184 -0.80 7.03 17.44
N ALA A 185 -0.16 7.47 18.52
CA ALA A 185 1.26 7.87 18.50
C ALA A 185 2.18 6.74 18.05
N GLY A 186 2.01 5.54 18.62
CA GLY A 186 2.80 4.37 18.25
C GLY A 186 2.60 3.95 16.79
N ARG A 187 1.35 3.90 16.31
CA ARG A 187 1.04 3.44 14.95
C ARG A 187 1.33 4.47 13.87
N ALA A 188 1.09 5.75 14.15
CA ALA A 188 1.38 6.84 13.22
C ALA A 188 2.88 7.17 13.15
N ALA A 189 3.71 6.61 14.05
CA ALA A 189 5.10 6.98 14.25
C ALA A 189 5.27 8.49 14.48
N PHE A 190 4.40 9.05 15.34
CA PHE A 190 4.50 10.42 15.82
C PHE A 190 4.65 10.47 17.34
N THR A 191 5.31 11.51 17.87
CA THR A 191 5.34 11.75 19.32
C THR A 191 3.95 12.00 19.87
N LYS A 192 3.70 11.62 21.14
CA LYS A 192 2.42 11.87 21.83
C LYS A 192 1.99 13.34 21.81
N GLY A 193 2.93 14.29 21.86
CA GLY A 193 2.65 15.74 21.77
C GLY A 193 2.08 16.14 20.40
N ARG A 194 2.76 15.77 19.31
CA ARG A 194 2.26 16.01 17.94
C ARG A 194 0.91 15.36 17.66
N VAL A 195 0.67 14.17 18.19
CA VAL A 195 -0.64 13.51 18.08
C VAL A 195 -1.69 14.25 18.90
N ALA A 196 -1.38 14.73 20.11
CA ALA A 196 -2.32 15.52 20.90
C ALA A 196 -2.77 16.79 20.15
N GLN A 197 -1.82 17.55 19.61
CA GLN A 197 -2.10 18.77 18.84
C GLN A 197 -2.92 18.46 17.57
N ALA A 198 -2.60 17.36 16.87
CA ALA A 198 -3.38 16.95 15.71
C ALA A 198 -4.81 16.54 16.07
N LEU A 199 -5.00 15.83 17.18
CA LEU A 199 -6.33 15.44 17.68
C LEU A 199 -7.16 16.65 18.08
N GLU A 200 -6.55 17.63 18.76
CA GLU A 200 -7.20 18.90 19.11
C GLU A 200 -7.75 19.61 17.86
N LEU A 201 -6.91 19.79 16.83
CA LEU A 201 -7.33 20.42 15.58
C LEU A 201 -8.39 19.61 14.83
N LEU A 202 -8.26 18.28 14.79
CA LEU A 202 -9.25 17.41 14.12
C LEU A 202 -10.58 17.37 14.89
N THR A 203 -10.56 17.51 16.20
CA THR A 203 -11.77 17.62 17.03
C THR A 203 -12.43 18.99 16.86
N ALA A 204 -11.65 20.08 16.87
CA ALA A 204 -12.16 21.42 16.60
C ALA A 204 -12.81 21.53 15.21
N ALA A 205 -12.25 20.84 14.21
CA ALA A 205 -12.80 20.77 12.86
C ALA A 205 -13.97 19.77 12.69
N GLY A 206 -14.37 19.05 13.74
CA GLY A 206 -15.48 18.10 13.71
C GLY A 206 -15.22 16.83 12.88
N PHE A 207 -13.96 16.47 12.64
CA PHE A 207 -13.58 15.19 12.03
C PHE A 207 -13.41 14.08 13.06
N VAL A 208 -13.01 14.42 14.29
CA VAL A 208 -12.74 13.47 15.38
C VAL A 208 -13.61 13.78 16.59
N ALA A 209 -14.32 12.78 17.09
CA ALA A 209 -15.08 12.85 18.33
C ALA A 209 -14.28 12.26 19.50
N VAL A 210 -14.36 12.92 20.66
CA VAL A 210 -13.74 12.48 21.91
C VAL A 210 -14.80 11.89 22.82
N HIS A 211 -14.54 10.70 23.36
CA HIS A 211 -15.40 10.03 24.33
C HIS A 211 -14.66 9.95 25.66
N ALA A 212 -15.32 10.39 26.73
CA ALA A 212 -14.83 10.17 28.08
C ALA A 212 -14.88 8.67 28.38
N SER A 213 -13.74 8.10 28.73
CA SER A 213 -13.65 6.77 29.33
C SER A 213 -12.92 6.92 30.65
N ALA A 214 -13.31 6.11 31.65
CA ALA A 214 -13.06 6.32 33.09
C ALA A 214 -11.63 6.72 33.47
N ASN A 215 -10.61 6.37 32.67
CA ASN A 215 -9.22 6.81 32.91
C ASN A 215 -8.49 7.45 31.73
N ARG A 216 -9.03 7.46 30.50
CA ARG A 216 -8.32 8.01 29.31
C ARG A 216 -9.31 8.45 28.23
N PRO A 217 -9.11 9.62 27.57
CA PRO A 217 -9.93 9.99 26.42
C PRO A 217 -9.73 9.00 25.27
N LEU A 218 -10.84 8.60 24.66
CA LEU A 218 -10.88 7.77 23.46
C LEU A 218 -11.33 8.61 22.26
N TYR A 219 -10.67 8.41 21.13
CA TYR A 219 -10.89 9.20 19.91
C TYR A 219 -11.41 8.29 18.79
N ARG A 220 -12.42 8.74 18.06
CA ARG A 220 -12.94 8.07 16.86
C ARG A 220 -13.33 9.08 15.79
N LEU A 221 -13.52 8.64 14.55
CA LEU A 221 -14.08 9.51 13.51
C LEU A 221 -15.50 9.92 13.89
N ALA A 222 -15.79 11.22 13.80
CA ALA A 222 -17.13 11.75 14.03
C ALA A 222 -18.04 11.48 12.83
N ARG A 223 -17.51 11.65 11.61
CA ARG A 223 -18.24 11.54 10.34
C ARG A 223 -17.47 10.69 9.33
N PRO A 224 -17.32 9.38 9.58
CA PRO A 224 -16.51 8.52 8.72
C PRO A 224 -17.05 8.41 7.29
N ALA A 225 -18.37 8.41 7.10
CA ALA A 225 -18.99 8.34 5.77
C ALA A 225 -18.69 9.58 4.91
N ASP A 226 -18.74 10.78 5.49
CA ASP A 226 -18.46 12.02 4.75
C ASP A 226 -16.98 12.12 4.34
N LEU A 227 -16.08 11.71 5.24
CA LEU A 227 -14.66 11.63 4.93
C LEU A 227 -14.39 10.59 3.84
N ALA A 228 -15.00 9.42 3.94
CA ALA A 228 -14.89 8.37 2.92
C ALA A 228 -15.36 8.87 1.55
N ARG A 229 -16.54 9.51 1.48
CA ARG A 229 -17.09 10.09 0.24
C ARG A 229 -16.15 11.12 -0.38
N SER A 230 -15.52 11.96 0.45
CA SER A 230 -14.58 13.00 0.00
C SER A 230 -13.24 12.44 -0.51
N LEU A 231 -12.86 11.24 -0.06
CA LEU A 231 -11.63 10.57 -0.47
C LEU A 231 -11.83 9.63 -1.66
N GLU A 232 -13.09 9.36 -2.03
CA GLU A 232 -13.48 8.38 -3.05
C GLU A 232 -12.96 6.97 -2.72
N TRP A 233 -12.24 6.34 -3.65
CA TRP A 233 -11.81 4.95 -3.61
C TRP A 233 -11.04 4.58 -2.35
N LEU A 234 -11.65 3.93 -1.37
CA LEU A 234 -10.94 3.46 -0.18
C LEU A 234 -10.32 2.06 -0.42
N PRO A 235 -9.13 1.79 0.13
CA PRO A 235 -8.59 0.44 0.13
C PRO A 235 -9.48 -0.48 0.98
N ALA A 236 -9.57 -1.74 0.57
CA ALA A 236 -10.33 -2.77 1.26
C ALA A 236 -9.65 -3.22 2.56
N ASP A 237 -8.34 -3.04 2.66
CA ASP A 237 -7.54 -3.45 3.82
C ASP A 237 -6.49 -2.38 4.19
N TYR A 238 -6.12 -2.33 5.47
CA TYR A 238 -5.17 -1.34 6.02
C TYR A 238 -4.07 -2.03 6.84
N PRO A 239 -3.11 -2.69 6.16
CA PRO A 239 -2.03 -3.40 6.85
C PRO A 239 -1.19 -2.44 7.69
N ASP A 240 -0.79 -2.89 8.88
CA ASP A 240 0.25 -2.20 9.65
C ASP A 240 1.60 -2.64 9.08
N TRP A 241 2.08 -1.95 8.04
CA TRP A 241 3.24 -2.39 7.27
C TRP A 241 4.54 -2.42 8.07
N TRP A 242 4.69 -1.55 9.07
CA TRP A 242 5.91 -1.52 9.89
C TRP A 242 6.19 -2.85 10.61
N PRO A 243 5.29 -3.38 11.45
CA PRO A 243 5.49 -4.70 12.06
C PRO A 243 5.62 -5.81 11.02
N ILE A 244 4.91 -5.74 9.89
CA ILE A 244 5.05 -6.74 8.80
C ILE A 244 6.48 -6.76 8.25
N PHE A 245 7.04 -5.59 7.94
CA PHE A 245 8.41 -5.49 7.43
C PHE A 245 9.45 -5.88 8.47
N LYS A 246 9.24 -5.58 9.76
CA LYS A 246 10.11 -6.07 10.82
C LYS A 246 10.14 -7.59 10.90
N VAL A 247 8.96 -8.24 10.87
CA VAL A 247 8.87 -9.70 10.85
C VAL A 247 9.60 -10.25 9.63
N ALA A 248 9.35 -9.69 8.44
CA ALA A 248 10.03 -10.09 7.22
C ALA A 248 11.56 -9.97 7.32
N GLU A 249 12.08 -8.84 7.82
CA GLU A 249 13.52 -8.61 7.99
C GLU A 249 14.15 -9.64 8.94
N THR A 250 13.53 -9.89 10.10
CA THR A 250 14.05 -10.87 11.06
C THR A 250 14.02 -12.30 10.49
N LEU A 251 13.01 -12.67 9.71
CA LEU A 251 12.93 -13.99 9.06
C LEU A 251 13.98 -14.17 7.96
N ILE A 252 14.23 -13.13 7.17
CA ILE A 252 15.30 -13.13 6.17
C ILE A 252 16.66 -13.23 6.86
N GLU A 253 16.90 -12.43 7.91
CA GLU A 253 18.14 -12.49 8.68
C GLU A 253 18.37 -13.86 9.31
N TYR A 254 17.33 -14.48 9.87
CA TYR A 254 17.38 -15.87 10.31
C TYR A 254 17.86 -16.79 9.19
N ALA A 255 17.23 -16.74 8.01
CA ALA A 255 17.55 -17.63 6.89
C ALA A 255 18.96 -17.44 6.32
N HIS A 256 19.55 -16.24 6.45
CA HIS A 256 20.94 -15.97 6.06
C HIS A 256 21.98 -16.43 7.11
N LEU A 257 21.56 -16.68 8.36
CA LEU A 257 22.44 -17.06 9.47
C LEU A 257 22.37 -18.55 9.83
N THR A 258 21.55 -19.34 9.15
CA THR A 258 21.18 -20.70 9.59
C THR A 258 22.23 -21.79 9.35
N SER A 259 23.39 -21.50 8.76
CA SER A 259 24.48 -22.49 8.66
C SER A 259 24.91 -22.99 10.05
N GLY A 260 25.06 -24.30 10.21
CA GLY A 260 25.53 -24.93 11.44
C GLY A 260 24.69 -26.12 11.93
N PRO A 261 25.06 -26.72 13.08
CA PRO A 261 24.40 -27.91 13.59
C PRO A 261 22.92 -27.68 13.96
N PRO A 262 22.07 -28.72 13.97
CA PRO A 262 20.63 -28.58 14.23
C PRO A 262 20.27 -27.84 15.53
N SER A 263 21.07 -28.00 16.59
CA SER A 263 20.87 -27.28 17.86
C SER A 263 21.04 -25.76 17.73
N ALA A 264 22.01 -25.31 16.93
CA ALA A 264 22.22 -23.89 16.66
C ALA A 264 21.05 -23.31 15.84
N ARG A 265 20.49 -24.08 14.89
CA ARG A 265 19.30 -23.68 14.13
C ARG A 265 18.09 -23.47 15.03
N VAL A 266 17.82 -24.40 15.95
CA VAL A 266 16.73 -24.26 16.94
C VAL A 266 16.91 -22.98 17.77
N SER A 267 18.12 -22.76 18.30
CA SER A 267 18.40 -21.57 19.12
C SER A 267 18.20 -20.27 18.34
N ARG A 268 18.63 -20.20 17.08
CA ARG A 268 18.40 -19.03 16.21
C ARG A 268 16.92 -18.83 15.88
N ALA A 269 16.17 -19.90 15.61
CA ALA A 269 14.73 -19.81 15.37
C ALA A 269 14.00 -19.29 16.62
N GLN A 270 14.40 -19.74 17.81
CA GLN A 270 13.85 -19.24 19.08
C GLN A 270 14.17 -17.76 19.31
N ALA A 271 15.40 -17.33 19.01
CA ALA A 271 15.79 -15.93 19.07
C ALA A 271 14.96 -15.07 18.11
N ALA A 272 14.85 -15.48 16.84
CA ALA A 272 14.03 -14.81 15.83
C ALA A 272 12.56 -14.72 16.24
N LEU A 273 11.98 -15.82 16.76
CA LEU A 273 10.59 -15.83 17.24
C LEU A 273 10.38 -14.87 18.41
N SER A 274 11.29 -14.86 19.38
CA SER A 274 11.23 -13.96 20.55
C SER A 274 11.30 -12.49 20.12
N GLU A 275 12.10 -12.20 19.10
CA GLU A 275 12.24 -10.85 18.54
C GLU A 275 10.95 -10.38 17.85
N ILE A 276 10.30 -11.24 17.05
CA ILE A 276 9.10 -10.87 16.28
C ILE A 276 7.80 -10.99 17.08
N GLU A 277 7.78 -11.67 18.22
CA GLU A 277 6.57 -11.92 19.03
C GLU A 277 5.77 -10.63 19.35
N PRO A 278 6.40 -9.50 19.75
CA PRO A 278 5.67 -8.25 19.96
C PRO A 278 4.95 -7.75 18.71
N GLU A 279 5.55 -7.93 17.53
CA GLU A 279 4.98 -7.51 16.26
C GLU A 279 3.85 -8.43 15.80
N LEU A 280 3.99 -9.75 16.01
CA LEU A 280 2.91 -10.72 15.78
C LEU A 280 1.69 -10.45 16.67
N ARG A 281 1.92 -10.16 17.96
CA ARG A 281 0.86 -9.74 18.88
C ARG A 281 0.19 -8.45 18.43
N ARG A 282 0.96 -7.47 17.95
CA ARG A 282 0.43 -6.21 17.40
C ARG A 282 -0.44 -6.45 16.15
N LEU A 283 -0.03 -7.39 15.30
CA LEU A 283 -0.76 -7.77 14.08
C LEU A 283 -1.97 -8.66 14.37
N GLY A 284 -2.07 -9.24 15.57
CA GLY A 284 -3.09 -10.25 15.89
C GLY A 284 -2.90 -11.53 15.09
N ILE A 285 -1.66 -11.83 14.68
CA ILE A 285 -1.31 -13.04 13.94
C ILE A 285 -0.84 -14.09 14.95
N PRO A 286 -1.39 -15.30 14.95
CA PRO A 286 -0.89 -16.37 15.80
C PRO A 286 0.56 -16.69 15.41
N GLY A 287 1.41 -16.87 16.43
CA GLY A 287 2.78 -17.31 16.22
C GLY A 287 2.85 -18.73 15.64
N PRO A 288 4.03 -19.12 15.13
CA PRO A 288 4.30 -20.49 14.72
C PRO A 288 4.14 -21.46 15.90
N PRO A 289 3.95 -22.77 15.64
CA PRO A 289 3.91 -23.79 16.68
C PRO A 289 5.18 -23.81 17.53
N ALA A 290 5.09 -24.42 18.72
CA ALA A 290 6.21 -24.49 19.68
C ALA A 290 7.50 -25.04 19.04
N LEU A 291 8.63 -24.41 19.35
CA LEU A 291 9.94 -24.70 18.77
C LEU A 291 10.66 -25.81 19.55
N GLU A 292 10.72 -26.99 18.93
CA GLU A 292 11.49 -28.17 19.27
C GLU A 292 12.38 -28.53 18.05
N PRO A 293 13.43 -29.36 18.18
CA PRO A 293 14.30 -29.73 17.06
C PRO A 293 13.56 -30.25 15.81
N ARG A 294 12.42 -30.94 15.99
CA ARG A 294 11.59 -31.46 14.89
C ARG A 294 10.63 -30.41 14.28
N SER A 295 10.39 -29.28 14.96
CA SER A 295 9.45 -28.25 14.51
C SER A 295 10.13 -27.00 13.91
N VAL A 296 11.47 -26.97 13.81
CA VAL A 296 12.18 -25.92 13.05
C VAL A 296 11.69 -25.86 11.60
N ALA A 297 11.46 -27.01 10.96
CA ALA A 297 10.87 -27.05 9.62
C ALA A 297 9.45 -26.45 9.59
N ALA A 298 8.65 -26.63 10.65
CA ALA A 298 7.32 -26.03 10.75
C ALA A 298 7.40 -24.50 10.92
N PHE A 299 8.41 -24.00 11.64
CA PHE A 299 8.71 -22.58 11.73
C PHE A 299 9.14 -21.99 10.37
N GLU A 300 10.03 -22.67 9.65
CA GLU A 300 10.50 -22.26 8.33
C GLU A 300 9.35 -22.25 7.30
N HIS A 301 8.48 -23.26 7.34
CA HIS A 301 7.27 -23.28 6.53
C HIS A 301 6.31 -22.13 6.88
N TRP A 302 6.06 -21.90 8.18
CA TRP A 302 5.24 -20.77 8.63
C TRP A 302 5.84 -19.42 8.19
N ALA A 303 7.16 -19.29 8.16
CA ALA A 303 7.86 -18.07 7.73
C ALA A 303 7.61 -17.78 6.25
N LEU A 304 7.67 -18.81 5.40
CA LEU A 304 7.30 -18.71 3.98
C LEU A 304 5.82 -18.33 3.83
N GLU A 305 4.91 -19.06 4.46
CA GLU A 305 3.47 -18.77 4.42
C GLU A 305 3.13 -17.36 4.94
N PHE A 306 3.87 -16.88 5.94
CA PHE A 306 3.70 -15.51 6.43
C PHE A 306 4.00 -14.49 5.34
N LEU A 307 5.14 -14.61 4.65
CA LEU A 307 5.57 -13.68 3.60
C LEU A 307 4.75 -13.82 2.32
N GLU A 308 4.43 -15.05 1.89
CA GLU A 308 3.55 -15.32 0.75
C GLU A 308 2.21 -14.60 0.90
N ARG A 309 1.57 -14.71 2.07
CA ARG A 309 0.31 -13.99 2.36
C ARG A 309 0.43 -12.48 2.26
N GLN A 310 1.62 -11.90 2.49
CA GLN A 310 1.82 -10.47 2.32
C GLN A 310 1.94 -10.10 0.85
N VAL A 311 2.66 -10.91 0.06
CA VAL A 311 2.84 -10.72 -1.39
C VAL A 311 1.52 -10.85 -2.13
N GLU A 312 0.74 -11.88 -1.82
CA GLU A 312 -0.56 -12.14 -2.43
C GLU A 312 -1.59 -11.09 -2.04
N GLY A 313 -1.42 -10.46 -0.87
CA GLY A 313 -2.43 -9.61 -0.26
C GLY A 313 -3.58 -10.47 0.25
N ARG A 314 -3.62 -10.72 1.57
CA ARG A 314 -4.51 -11.67 2.24
C ARG A 314 -5.83 -11.90 1.50
N GLU A 315 -6.00 -13.14 1.05
CA GLU A 315 -7.13 -13.66 0.30
C GLU A 315 -7.38 -12.88 -1.02
N SER A 316 -6.74 -13.29 -2.12
CA SER A 316 -7.40 -14.33 -2.93
C SER A 316 -8.14 -15.29 -2.01
N THR A 317 -9.33 -14.89 -1.56
CA THR A 317 -10.39 -15.88 -1.54
C THR A 317 -10.23 -16.45 -2.94
N ARG A 318 -10.10 -17.77 -3.07
CA ARG A 318 -10.67 -18.36 -4.28
C ARG A 318 -12.09 -17.82 -4.28
N LEU A 319 -12.29 -16.66 -4.92
CA LEU A 319 -13.56 -16.15 -5.31
C LEU A 319 -13.89 -17.22 -6.33
N SER A 320 -14.53 -18.30 -5.87
CA SER A 320 -15.58 -18.91 -6.67
C SER A 320 -16.31 -17.71 -7.25
N PRO A 321 -16.19 -17.43 -8.57
CA PRO A 321 -16.64 -16.19 -9.17
C PRO A 321 -17.98 -15.80 -8.56
N ALA A 322 -17.95 -14.78 -7.69
CA ALA A 322 -19.10 -14.40 -6.91
C ALA A 322 -19.93 -13.48 -7.81
N THR A 323 -21.14 -13.90 -8.13
CA THR A 323 -22.09 -13.05 -8.83
C THR A 323 -22.79 -12.21 -7.78
N TYR A 324 -22.61 -10.90 -7.88
CA TYR A 324 -23.39 -9.97 -7.09
C TYR A 324 -24.64 -9.56 -7.89
N ARG A 325 -25.81 -9.65 -7.27
CA ARG A 325 -27.09 -9.25 -7.87
C ARG A 325 -27.70 -8.12 -7.07
N ILE A 326 -28.26 -7.15 -7.77
CA ILE A 326 -29.11 -6.11 -7.19
C ILE A 326 -30.52 -6.34 -7.74
N ARG A 327 -31.52 -6.29 -6.87
CA ARG A 327 -32.93 -6.33 -7.24
C ARG A 327 -33.65 -5.12 -6.69
N ARG A 328 -34.47 -4.47 -7.52
CA ARG A 328 -35.44 -3.47 -7.08
C ARG A 328 -36.80 -4.15 -6.88
N LEU A 329 -37.28 -4.18 -5.65
CA LEU A 329 -38.62 -4.69 -5.34
C LEU A 329 -39.70 -3.75 -5.87
N ALA A 330 -40.89 -4.28 -6.11
CA ALA A 330 -42.07 -3.49 -6.51
C ALA A 330 -42.41 -2.38 -5.49
N SER A 331 -42.00 -2.54 -4.23
CA SER A 331 -42.10 -1.53 -3.17
C SER A 331 -41.11 -0.37 -3.29
N GLY A 332 -40.22 -0.39 -4.29
CA GLY A 332 -39.14 0.60 -4.47
C GLY A 332 -37.89 0.33 -3.64
N VAL A 333 -37.90 -0.69 -2.78
CA VAL A 333 -36.76 -1.10 -1.94
C VAL A 333 -35.72 -1.84 -2.78
N TRP A 334 -34.45 -1.51 -2.59
CA TRP A 334 -33.32 -2.19 -3.22
C TRP A 334 -32.76 -3.29 -2.32
N GLU A 335 -32.49 -4.46 -2.91
CA GLU A 335 -31.87 -5.60 -2.24
C GLU A 335 -30.60 -6.02 -2.98
N ALA A 336 -29.50 -6.22 -2.24
CA ALA A 336 -28.25 -6.73 -2.77
C ALA A 336 -28.00 -8.17 -2.28
N PHE A 337 -27.52 -9.02 -3.18
CA PHE A 337 -27.21 -10.43 -2.93
C PHE A 337 -25.81 -10.75 -3.43
N ALA A 338 -25.12 -11.63 -2.70
CA ALA A 338 -23.87 -12.24 -3.13
C ALA A 338 -24.08 -13.76 -3.29
N ALA A 339 -23.76 -14.31 -4.46
CA ALA A 339 -23.79 -15.75 -4.71
C ALA A 339 -22.40 -16.21 -5.16
N ALA A 340 -21.74 -17.06 -4.36
CA ALA A 340 -20.56 -17.78 -4.82
C ALA A 340 -20.97 -18.90 -5.79
N THR A 341 -20.08 -19.33 -6.67
CA THR A 341 -20.35 -20.34 -7.73
C THR A 341 -20.87 -21.68 -7.21
N ASP A 342 -20.75 -21.92 -5.91
CA ASP A 342 -21.07 -23.16 -5.20
C ASP A 342 -21.91 -22.95 -3.92
N ARG A 343 -22.49 -21.75 -3.70
CA ARG A 343 -23.29 -21.45 -2.50
C ARG A 343 -24.59 -20.71 -2.83
N GLU A 344 -25.61 -20.93 -2.00
CA GLU A 344 -26.87 -20.18 -2.06
C GLU A 344 -26.65 -18.67 -1.94
N ALA A 345 -27.45 -17.91 -2.69
CA ALA A 345 -27.39 -16.46 -2.72
C ALA A 345 -27.73 -15.89 -1.34
N ARG A 346 -26.80 -15.17 -0.72
CA ARG A 346 -26.98 -14.54 0.59
C ARG A 346 -27.26 -13.06 0.42
N ARG A 347 -28.26 -12.55 1.14
CA ARG A 347 -28.57 -11.12 1.21
C ARG A 347 -27.46 -10.36 1.93
N LEU A 348 -26.99 -9.26 1.35
CA LEU A 348 -26.02 -8.35 1.95
C LEU A 348 -26.76 -7.33 2.84
N THR A 349 -27.12 -7.74 4.05
CA THR A 349 -27.65 -6.83 5.09
C THR A 349 -26.50 -6.24 5.89
N GLY A 350 -26.68 -5.03 6.45
CA GLY A 350 -25.66 -4.26 7.20
C GLY A 350 -25.09 -4.89 8.49
N GLY A 351 -25.17 -6.22 8.66
CA GLY A 351 -24.48 -6.97 9.70
C GLY A 351 -23.02 -7.27 9.36
N LYS A 352 -22.34 -8.10 10.18
CA LYS A 352 -20.95 -8.55 9.98
C LYS A 352 -20.78 -9.12 8.56
N LEU A 353 -20.18 -8.34 7.66
CA LEU A 353 -19.83 -8.77 6.31
C LEU A 353 -18.71 -9.79 6.38
N ALA A 354 -18.83 -10.87 5.59
CA ALA A 354 -17.98 -12.05 5.75
C ALA A 354 -16.56 -11.84 5.23
N ASN A 355 -16.36 -10.95 4.25
CA ASN A 355 -15.06 -10.69 3.63
C ASN A 355 -14.94 -9.23 3.11
N SER A 356 -13.78 -8.91 2.53
CA SER A 356 -13.47 -7.60 1.94
C SER A 356 -14.26 -7.32 0.66
N ALA A 357 -14.54 -8.34 -0.17
CA ALA A 357 -15.32 -8.20 -1.39
C ALA A 357 -16.79 -7.84 -1.11
N ASP A 358 -17.39 -8.41 -0.07
CA ASP A 358 -18.72 -8.06 0.43
C ASP A 358 -18.78 -6.62 0.94
N ARG A 359 -17.69 -6.12 1.54
CA ARG A 359 -17.56 -4.73 1.99
C ARG A 359 -17.49 -3.75 0.81
N VAL A 360 -16.67 -4.06 -0.20
CA VAL A 360 -16.57 -3.26 -1.43
C VAL A 360 -17.89 -3.28 -2.18
N ALA A 361 -18.51 -4.44 -2.34
CA ALA A 361 -19.81 -4.58 -2.98
C ALA A 361 -20.89 -3.80 -2.21
N GLN A 362 -20.95 -3.91 -0.88
CA GLN A 362 -21.90 -3.12 -0.09
C GLN A 362 -21.64 -1.61 -0.17
N ALA A 363 -20.39 -1.15 -0.24
CA ALA A 363 -20.08 0.26 -0.46
C ALA A 363 -20.59 0.75 -1.82
N ILE A 364 -20.38 -0.04 -2.88
CA ILE A 364 -20.93 0.21 -4.23
C ILE A 364 -22.47 0.25 -4.18
N PHE A 365 -23.10 -0.64 -3.40
CA PHE A 365 -24.56 -0.71 -3.28
C PHE A 365 -25.15 0.41 -2.43
N ALA A 366 -24.48 0.83 -1.36
CA ALA A 366 -24.93 1.93 -0.51
C ALA A 366 -24.98 3.26 -1.27
N ASP A 367 -24.01 3.51 -2.15
CA ASP A 367 -24.00 4.67 -3.04
C ASP A 367 -25.11 4.60 -4.10
N ALA A 368 -25.36 3.42 -4.67
CA ALA A 368 -26.45 3.23 -5.65
C ALA A 368 -27.84 3.39 -5.03
N VAL A 369 -28.03 3.00 -3.76
CA VAL A 369 -29.29 3.13 -3.02
C VAL A 369 -29.53 4.56 -2.52
N ALA A 370 -28.47 5.28 -2.14
CA ALA A 370 -28.55 6.68 -1.74
C ALA A 370 -28.98 7.60 -2.91
N ALA A 371 -28.84 7.16 -4.16
CA ALA A 371 -29.20 7.89 -5.37
C ALA A 371 -30.69 7.76 -5.79
N GLY A 372 -31.61 7.43 -4.87
CA GLY A 372 -33.02 7.13 -5.16
C GLY A 372 -33.79 8.21 -5.95
N ALA A 373 -34.11 7.90 -7.21
CA ALA A 373 -35.21 8.34 -8.09
C ALA A 373 -35.64 9.83 -8.21
N GLU A 374 -35.72 10.27 -9.48
CA GLU A 374 -36.35 11.47 -10.08
C GLU A 374 -35.75 12.86 -9.83
N VAL A 375 -34.89 13.32 -10.76
CA VAL A 375 -34.74 14.74 -11.13
C VAL A 375 -34.46 14.85 -12.63
N ALA A 376 -35.18 15.77 -13.29
CA ALA A 376 -34.96 16.17 -14.67
C ALA A 376 -34.04 17.42 -14.75
N VAL A 377 -33.22 17.44 -15.81
CA VAL A 377 -32.52 18.58 -16.45
C VAL A 377 -31.10 18.97 -15.95
N ASP A 378 -30.26 19.03 -16.99
CA ASP A 378 -29.02 19.76 -17.33
C ASP A 378 -27.66 19.57 -16.67
N ASP A 379 -26.68 19.62 -17.57
CA ASP A 379 -25.27 19.26 -17.47
C ASP A 379 -24.47 20.10 -16.47
N ALA A 380 -24.21 19.52 -15.30
CA ALA A 380 -22.91 19.58 -14.63
C ALA A 380 -22.85 18.63 -13.42
N ALA A 381 -21.71 17.97 -13.26
CA ALA A 381 -21.22 17.26 -12.07
C ALA A 381 -21.70 15.81 -11.83
N ILE A 382 -20.89 14.88 -12.35
CA ILE A 382 -20.94 13.43 -12.12
C ILE A 382 -19.50 12.88 -12.02
N GLN A 383 -19.06 12.37 -10.85
CA GLN A 383 -17.94 11.42 -10.75
C GLN A 383 -18.05 10.55 -9.48
N VAL A 384 -18.64 9.35 -9.60
CA VAL A 384 -18.43 8.15 -8.76
C VAL A 384 -18.86 7.01 -9.67
N VAL A 385 -17.96 6.09 -10.09
CA VAL A 385 -18.18 5.03 -11.12
C VAL A 385 -19.16 5.50 -12.20
N SER A 386 -18.69 6.23 -13.24
CA SER A 386 -19.50 7.12 -14.11
C SER A 386 -21.02 6.92 -14.01
N ARG A 387 -21.82 7.99 -13.81
CA ARG A 387 -23.28 7.86 -13.99
C ARG A 387 -23.60 7.21 -15.34
N GLU A 388 -22.71 7.17 -16.33
CA GLU A 388 -22.90 6.33 -17.53
C GLU A 388 -22.87 4.83 -17.25
N PHE A 389 -21.98 4.24 -16.46
CA PHE A 389 -22.02 2.80 -16.15
C PHE A 389 -23.19 2.45 -15.22
N ALA A 390 -23.40 3.24 -14.16
CA ALA A 390 -24.53 3.05 -13.27
C ALA A 390 -25.87 3.33 -13.98
N ALA A 391 -26.00 4.40 -14.77
CA ALA A 391 -27.19 4.67 -15.57
C ALA A 391 -27.29 3.80 -16.83
N GLU A 392 -26.23 3.19 -17.36
CA GLU A 392 -26.33 2.17 -18.42
C GLU A 392 -26.95 0.90 -17.84
N VAL A 393 -26.46 0.46 -16.68
CA VAL A 393 -26.97 -0.71 -15.97
C VAL A 393 -28.39 -0.45 -15.43
N LEU A 394 -28.68 0.77 -14.96
CA LEU A 394 -29.97 1.13 -14.35
C LEU A 394 -31.02 1.68 -15.32
N ARG A 395 -30.67 2.37 -16.44
CA ARG A 395 -31.64 2.81 -17.48
C ARG A 395 -32.38 1.64 -18.09
N GLN A 396 -31.74 0.48 -18.16
CA GLN A 396 -32.26 -0.70 -18.84
C GLN A 396 -33.03 -1.66 -17.91
N MET A 397 -33.20 -1.34 -16.62
CA MET A 397 -33.85 -2.24 -15.67
C MET A 397 -35.23 -1.75 -15.24
N GLY A 398 -36.28 -2.46 -15.65
CA GLY A 398 -37.66 -2.25 -15.23
C GLY A 398 -37.95 -2.80 -13.83
N PRO A 399 -39.10 -2.45 -13.21
CA PRO A 399 -39.54 -3.04 -11.95
C PRO A 399 -39.64 -4.57 -12.09
N GLY A 400 -38.92 -5.32 -11.24
CA GLY A 400 -38.93 -6.79 -11.23
C GLY A 400 -37.88 -7.48 -12.10
N GLU A 401 -36.99 -6.74 -12.78
CA GLU A 401 -35.89 -7.34 -13.55
C GLU A 401 -34.66 -7.68 -12.70
N GLU A 402 -33.99 -8.80 -13.01
CA GLU A 402 -32.76 -9.27 -12.37
C GLU A 402 -31.60 -9.32 -13.38
N ARG A 403 -30.41 -8.77 -13.04
CA ARG A 403 -29.20 -8.91 -13.87
C ARG A 403 -27.94 -9.25 -13.06
N PRO A 404 -27.05 -10.11 -13.59
CA PRO A 404 -25.79 -10.44 -12.95
C PRO A 404 -24.69 -9.40 -13.26
N ILE A 405 -23.98 -8.94 -12.23
CA ILE A 405 -22.75 -8.13 -12.40
C ILE A 405 -21.55 -9.08 -12.34
N ARG A 406 -20.88 -9.32 -13.48
CA ARG A 406 -19.61 -10.05 -13.51
C ARG A 406 -18.45 -9.09 -13.26
N GLN A 407 -17.55 -9.42 -12.34
CA GLN A 407 -16.23 -8.80 -12.31
C GLN A 407 -15.48 -9.26 -13.57
N ASN A 408 -15.18 -8.34 -14.48
CA ASN A 408 -14.39 -8.67 -15.66
C ASN A 408 -12.95 -8.99 -15.24
N SER A 409 -12.62 -10.28 -15.19
CA SER A 409 -11.26 -10.76 -15.36
C SER A 409 -10.81 -10.50 -16.81
N SER A 410 -9.69 -9.80 -16.96
CA SER A 410 -8.84 -9.67 -18.16
C SER A 410 -9.48 -9.91 -19.55
N GLY A 411 -9.60 -8.86 -20.35
CA GLY A 411 -9.87 -8.97 -21.79
C GLY A 411 -8.81 -8.24 -22.61
N ALA A 412 -7.71 -8.93 -22.92
CA ALA A 412 -6.88 -8.59 -24.07
C ALA A 412 -7.55 -9.12 -25.34
N GLY A 413 -7.60 -8.28 -26.38
CA GLY A 413 -7.73 -8.70 -27.76
C GLY A 413 -9.15 -8.74 -28.34
N SER A 414 -9.51 -7.70 -29.09
CA SER A 414 -10.33 -7.90 -30.28
C SER A 414 -9.82 -7.02 -31.42
N ARG A 415 -9.33 -7.70 -32.46
CA ARG A 415 -9.07 -7.17 -33.80
C ARG A 415 -10.42 -6.87 -34.44
N ILE A 416 -10.59 -5.66 -34.99
CA ILE A 416 -11.46 -5.46 -36.15
C ILE A 416 -10.72 -4.56 -37.13
N GLY A 417 -10.49 -5.08 -38.33
CA GLY A 417 -10.02 -4.33 -39.48
C GLY A 417 -11.15 -3.53 -40.11
N GLY A 418 -10.79 -2.41 -40.72
CA GLY A 418 -11.68 -1.56 -41.48
C GLY A 418 -10.86 -0.48 -42.19
N GLY A 419 -10.15 -0.88 -43.25
CA GLY A 419 -9.44 0.03 -44.12
C GLY A 419 -10.44 0.82 -44.97
N GLY A 420 -10.49 2.13 -44.74
CA GLY A 420 -11.20 3.12 -45.55
C GLY A 420 -10.21 4.22 -45.93
N THR A 421 -10.05 4.41 -47.23
CA THR A 421 -9.07 5.22 -47.96
C THR A 421 -9.30 6.73 -47.93
N ALA A 422 -8.18 7.46 -48.03
CA ALA A 422 -7.97 8.81 -48.62
C ALA A 422 -7.96 10.04 -47.66
N PRO A 423 -7.34 11.18 -48.07
CA PRO A 423 -5.90 11.33 -48.31
C PRO A 423 -5.27 12.55 -47.57
N GLN A 424 -3.95 12.65 -47.71
CA GLN A 424 -3.04 13.66 -47.14
C GLN A 424 -3.25 15.13 -47.59
N PRO A 425 -2.60 16.09 -46.91
CA PRO A 425 -2.89 17.52 -46.96
C PRO A 425 -1.96 18.35 -47.85
N GLU A 426 -2.43 19.51 -48.33
CA GLU A 426 -1.60 20.61 -48.85
C GLU A 426 -1.89 21.89 -48.04
N ARG A 427 -0.88 22.41 -47.34
CA ARG A 427 -0.13 23.65 -47.65
C ARG A 427 -1.01 24.91 -47.84
N HIS A 428 -0.88 25.91 -46.96
CA HIS A 428 0.05 27.05 -47.16
C HIS A 428 -0.11 28.18 -46.12
N ARG A 429 1.06 28.75 -45.75
CA ARG A 429 1.37 30.19 -45.49
C ARG A 429 0.65 30.88 -44.32
N SER A 430 1.34 31.49 -43.34
CA SER A 430 2.46 32.46 -43.33
C SER A 430 1.94 33.78 -42.73
N CYS A 431 2.85 34.50 -42.07
CA CYS A 431 2.74 35.82 -41.44
C CYS A 431 2.27 35.78 -39.97
N LYS A 432 2.86 36.53 -39.04
CA LYS A 432 4.00 37.48 -39.02
C LYS A 432 4.34 37.75 -37.54
N ASN A 433 5.59 38.11 -37.31
CA ASN A 433 6.18 38.94 -36.24
C ASN A 433 5.21 39.70 -35.31
N GLU A 434 5.51 39.73 -34.00
CA GLU A 434 6.01 40.97 -33.36
C GLU A 434 6.64 40.71 -31.98
N ASP A 435 7.77 41.41 -31.78
CA ASP A 435 8.61 41.50 -30.60
C ASP A 435 7.93 42.23 -29.45
N PHE A 436 8.20 41.85 -28.19
CA PHE A 436 8.30 42.82 -27.10
C PHE A 436 9.18 42.26 -25.96
N HIS A 437 10.31 42.93 -25.74
CA HIS A 437 11.25 42.71 -24.63
C HIS A 437 10.92 43.68 -23.46
N PRO A 438 11.56 43.52 -22.28
CA PRO A 438 10.96 43.72 -20.96
C PRO A 438 11.25 45.12 -20.40
N ASN A 439 10.55 45.48 -19.32
CA ASN A 439 10.94 46.64 -18.52
C ASN A 439 11.21 46.28 -17.05
N SER A 440 12.25 46.93 -16.54
CA SER A 440 12.89 46.77 -15.25
C SER A 440 12.58 47.98 -14.37
N ALA A 441 12.42 47.80 -13.06
CA ALA A 441 12.71 48.76 -11.97
C ALA A 441 12.32 48.08 -10.64
N GLN A 442 13.24 47.71 -9.73
CA GLN A 442 14.07 48.51 -8.79
C GLN A 442 13.34 49.22 -7.64
N LEU A 443 13.84 48.92 -6.42
CA LEU A 443 13.87 49.69 -5.14
C LEU A 443 12.52 49.78 -4.38
N THR A 444 12.42 49.58 -3.05
CA THR A 444 13.29 50.08 -1.96
C THR A 444 13.05 49.33 -0.64
N THR A 445 14.13 49.25 0.15
CA THR A 445 14.32 48.93 1.58
C THR A 445 13.39 49.68 2.55
N LEU A 446 13.01 49.07 3.68
CA LEU A 446 13.05 49.70 5.03
C LEU A 446 12.83 48.70 6.17
N GLN A 447 13.73 48.76 7.15
CA GLN A 447 13.73 48.06 8.43
C GLN A 447 12.86 48.77 9.49
N ALA A 448 12.59 48.01 10.56
CA ALA A 448 12.38 48.42 11.96
C ALA A 448 11.02 49.02 12.38
N ASN A 449 10.22 48.19 13.06
CA ASN A 449 10.11 48.21 14.53
C ASN A 449 9.70 46.82 15.05
#